data_AF-A0A259RHE4-F1
#
_entry.id   AF-A0A259RHE4-F1
#
_cell.length_a   1.000
_cell.length_b   1.000
_cell.length_c   1.000
_cell.angle_alpha   90.00
_cell.angle_beta   90.00
_cell.angle_gamma   90.00
#
_symmetry.space_group_name_H-M   'P 1'
#
loop_
_entity.id
_entity.type
_entity.pdbx_description
1 polymer ?
#
loop_
_entity_poly.entity_id
_entity_poly.type
_entity_poly.pdbx_seq_one_letter_code
_entity_poly.pdbx_strand_id
1 'polypeptide(L)' 'EVIVPDRVHVLWQGRIVASGGAELARRIEREGYAWLQPGAALASAQEV' A
#
# COMPACT_ATOMS: atom_id res chain seq x y z
N GLU A 1 -1.19 -8.07 22.87
CA GLU A 1 -2.31 -7.36 22.24
C GLU A 1 -1.94 -7.08 20.79
N VAL A 2 -2.85 -7.32 19.83
CA VAL A 2 -2.59 -7.10 18.40
C VAL A 2 -3.28 -5.80 18.01
N ILE A 3 -2.50 -4.80 17.61
CA ILE A 3 -3.01 -3.50 17.17
C ILE A 3 -3.33 -3.60 15.68
N VAL A 4 -4.57 -3.29 15.31
CA VAL A 4 -5.02 -3.29 13.92
C VAL A 4 -4.83 -1.88 13.36
N PRO A 5 -4.05 -1.71 12.28
CA PRO A 5 -3.89 -0.40 11.66
C PRO A 5 -5.16 0.01 10.91
N ASP A 6 -5.60 1.25 11.12
CA ASP A 6 -6.68 1.86 10.34
C ASP A 6 -6.25 2.12 8.89
N ARG A 7 -4.98 2.46 8.70
CA ARG A 7 -4.42 2.77 7.38
C ARG A 7 -2.95 2.37 7.27
N VAL A 8 -2.62 1.78 6.13
CA VAL A 8 -1.30 1.30 5.75
C VAL A 8 -0.90 1.99 4.44
N HIS A 9 0.31 2.54 4.39
CA HIS A 9 0.90 3.10 3.18
C HIS A 9 2.24 2.42 2.92
N VAL A 10 2.49 2.03 1.68
CA VAL A 10 3.78 1.45 1.26
C VAL A 10 4.58 2.50 0.52
N LEU A 11 5.79 2.79 1.01
CA LEU A 11 6.70 3.76 0.43
C LEU A 11 7.78 3.05 -0.40
N TRP A 12 8.03 3.53 -1.62
CA TRP A 12 9.07 3.05 -2.51
C TRP A 12 9.70 4.24 -3.24
N GLN A 13 11.03 4.38 -3.17
CA GLN A 13 11.77 5.48 -3.80
C GLN A 13 11.18 6.88 -3.50
N GLY A 14 10.83 7.13 -2.24
CA GLY A 14 10.29 8.42 -1.80
C GLY A 14 8.86 8.72 -2.24
N ARG A 15 8.14 7.75 -2.81
CA ARG A 15 6.73 7.87 -3.18
C ARG A 15 5.89 6.79 -2.52
N ILE A 16 4.65 7.10 -2.18
CA ILE A 16 3.68 6.06 -1.85
C ILE A 16 3.43 5.26 -3.14
N VAL A 17 3.34 3.94 -3.06
CA VAL A 17 3.00 3.07 -4.20
C VAL A 17 1.74 2.26 -3.96
N ALA A 18 1.32 2.10 -2.70
CA ALA A 18 0.03 1.53 -2.34
C ALA A 18 -0.46 2.09 -1.01
N SER A 19 -1.77 2.16 -0.87
CA SER A 19 -2.47 2.58 0.35
C SER A 19 -3.67 1.66 0.58
N GLY A 20 -3.96 1.29 1.82
CA GLY A 20 -5.07 0.40 2.15
C GLY A 20 -5.27 0.24 3.66
N GLY A 21 -6.18 -0.66 4.05
CA GLY A 21 -6.38 -1.04 5.45
C GLY A 21 -5.45 -2.17 5.90
N ALA A 22 -5.80 -2.83 7.01
CA ALA A 22 -5.05 -3.97 7.56
C ALA A 22 -4.91 -5.16 6.57
N GLU A 23 -5.78 -5.26 5.58
CA GLU A 23 -5.71 -6.25 4.48
C GLU A 23 -4.42 -6.09 3.68
N LEU A 24 -3.95 -4.86 3.49
CA LEU A 24 -2.72 -4.57 2.76
C LEU A 24 -1.50 -5.15 3.49
N ALA A 25 -1.42 -4.94 4.81
CA ALA A 25 -0.35 -5.52 5.63
C ALA A 25 -0.38 -7.06 5.57
N ARG A 26 -1.56 -7.66 5.77
CA ARG A 26 -1.74 -9.12 5.69
C ARG A 26 -1.38 -9.69 4.31
N ARG A 27 -1.61 -8.93 3.25
CA ARG A 27 -1.24 -9.34 1.88
C ARG A 27 0.27 -9.33 1.69
N ILE A 28 0.95 -8.28 2.16
CA ILE A 28 2.41 -8.18 2.10
C ILE A 28 3.08 -9.32 2.87
N GLU A 29 2.55 -9.69 4.04
CA GLU A 29 3.04 -10.83 4.82
C GLU A 29 2.95 -12.17 4.06
N ARG A 30 1.89 -12.37 3.26
CA ARG A 30 1.68 -13.62 2.52
C ARG A 30 2.38 -13.67 1.16
N GLU A 31 2.30 -12.58 0.39
CA GLU A 31 2.70 -12.52 -1.03
C GLU A 31 4.03 -11.77 -1.23
N GLY A 32 4.55 -11.10 -0.19
CA GLY A 32 5.69 -10.19 -0.31
C GLY A 32 5.35 -8.90 -1.04
N TYR A 33 6.38 -8.20 -1.52
CA TYR A 33 6.26 -6.89 -2.18
C TYR A 33 6.21 -6.96 -3.72
N ALA A 34 6.38 -8.14 -4.33
CA ALA A 34 6.62 -8.27 -5.78
C ALA A 34 5.47 -7.75 -6.67
N TRP A 35 4.24 -7.75 -6.14
CA TRP A 35 3.06 -7.26 -6.85
C TRP A 35 2.88 -5.73 -6.78
N LEU A 36 3.66 -5.04 -5.94
CA LEU A 36 3.64 -3.59 -5.83
C LEU A 36 4.44 -2.98 -6.98
N GLN A 37 3.72 -2.47 -7.99
CA GLN A 37 4.34 -1.80 -9.11
C GLN A 37 4.71 -0.35 -8.73
N PRO A 38 5.94 0.11 -9.02
CA PRO A 38 6.30 1.51 -8.91
C PRO A 38 5.48 2.30 -9.95
N GLY A 39 4.34 2.85 -9.53
CA GLY A 39 3.45 3.61 -10.41
C GLY A 39 2.00 3.69 -9.95
N ALA A 40 1.54 2.79 -9.07
CA ALA A 40 0.12 2.72 -8.71
C ALA A 40 -0.41 3.92 -7.91
N ALA A 41 0.45 4.73 -7.27
CA ALA A 41 0.02 5.96 -6.60
C ALA A 41 -0.21 7.17 -7.54
N LEU A 42 0.02 7.02 -8.85
CA LEU A 42 -0.34 8.06 -9.83
C LEU A 42 -1.80 7.93 -10.29
N ALA A 43 -2.55 6.91 -9.87
CA ALA A 43 -3.93 6.68 -10.30
C ALA A 43 -4.99 7.52 -9.55
N SER A 44 -4.60 8.34 -8.57
CA SER A 44 -5.52 9.24 -7.84
C SER A 44 -5.40 10.71 -8.23
N ALA A 45 -4.81 11.02 -9.39
CA ALA A 45 -4.73 12.37 -9.96
C ALA A 45 -5.57 12.52 -11.25
N GLN A 46 -6.63 11.73 -11.42
CA GLN A 46 -7.72 12.03 -12.34
C GLN A 46 -9.04 11.95 -11.57
N GLU A 47 -9.91 12.94 -11.85
CA GLU A 47 -11.24 13.19 -11.27
C GLU A 47 -11.29 14.06 -10.00
N VAL A 48 -10.92 15.34 -10.12
CA VAL A 48 -11.83 16.53 -10.18
C VAL A 48 -11.06 17.78 -10.55
#